data_AF-S7X3H4-F1
#
_entry.id   AF-S7X3H4-F1
#
_cell.length_a   1.000
_cell.length_b   1.000
_cell.length_c   1.000
_cell.angle_alpha   90.00
_cell.angle_beta   90.00
_cell.angle_gamma   90.00
#
_symmetry.space_group_name_H-M   'P 1'
#
loop_
_entity.id
_entity.type
_entity.pdbx_description
1 polymer ?
#
loop_
_entity_poly.entity_id
_entity_poly.type
_entity_poly.pdbx_seq_one_letter_code
_entity_poly.pdbx_strand_id
1 'polypeptide(L)'
;MKIIKKIGLLLLIVFVVAQFFGPDKNDGDITSVDTFFTDTNPPEDVKMILKNACLDCHSDSTRYPWYNNITPVNYWLADHVKDGKKHFDMSKWSDYSDKKKTINSMN
;
A
#
# COMPACT_ATOMS: atom_id res chain seq x y z
N MET A 1 -41.69 6.03 6.91
CA MET A 1 -41.25 6.51 5.57
C MET A 1 -40.52 7.86 5.61
N LYS A 2 -41.08 8.94 6.17
CA LYS A 2 -40.42 10.27 6.18
C LYS A 2 -39.10 10.31 6.98
N ILE A 3 -39.03 9.61 8.12
CA ILE A 3 -37.82 9.55 8.96
C ILE A 3 -36.68 8.81 8.25
N ILE A 4 -36.96 7.63 7.68
CA ILE A 4 -35.97 6.85 6.92
C ILE A 4 -35.38 7.67 5.77
N LYS A 5 -36.21 8.43 5.04
CA LYS A 5 -35.74 9.33 3.96
C LYS A 5 -34.82 10.43 4.49
N LYS A 6 -35.13 11.03 5.64
CA LYS A 6 -34.27 12.05 6.28
C LYS A 6 -32.93 11.48 6.74
N ILE A 7 -32.95 10.29 7.34
CA ILE A 7 -31.73 9.59 7.77
C ILE A 7 -30.85 9.25 6.56
N GLY A 8 -31.45 8.68 5.50
CA GLY A 8 -30.72 8.37 4.27
C GLY A 8 -30.10 9.61 3.62
N LEU A 9 -30.84 10.72 3.57
CA LEU A 9 -30.31 11.98 3.06
C LEU A 9 -29.14 12.52 3.90
N LEU A 10 -29.26 12.46 5.22
CA LEU A 10 -28.18 12.87 6.13
C LEU A 10 -26.93 12.00 5.94
N LEU A 11 -27.08 10.68 5.88
CA LEU A 11 -25.97 9.76 5.61
C LEU A 11 -25.32 10.01 4.25
N LEU A 12 -26.11 10.30 3.22
CA LEU A 12 -25.58 10.63 1.89
C LEU A 12 -24.76 11.92 1.92
N ILE A 13 -25.25 12.96 2.60
CA ILE A 13 -24.51 14.23 2.74
C ILE A 13 -23.19 13.98 3.47
N VAL A 14 -23.21 13.24 4.59
CA VAL A 14 -22.00 12.88 5.33
C VAL A 14 -21.04 12.08 4.45
N PHE A 15 -21.54 11.11 3.69
CA PHE A 15 -20.72 10.29 2.77
C PHE A 15 -20.05 11.15 1.69
N VAL A 16 -20.79 12.08 1.08
CA VAL A 16 -20.24 13.00 0.06
C VAL A 16 -19.18 13.92 0.66
N VAL A 17 -19.43 14.49 1.84
CA VAL A 17 -18.44 15.33 2.54
C VAL A 17 -17.19 14.52 2.89
N ALA A 18 -17.34 13.27 3.31
CA ALA A 18 -16.22 12.39 3.64
C ALA A 18 -15.32 12.06 2.42
N GLN A 19 -15.82 12.13 1.18
CA GLN A 19 -14.99 11.90 -0.01
C GLN A 19 -13.92 12.98 -0.22
N PHE A 20 -14.07 14.17 0.38
CA PHE A 20 -13.09 15.25 0.27
C PHE A 20 -11.88 15.09 1.20
N PHE A 21 -11.90 14.09 2.08
CA PHE A 21 -10.82 13.78 3.01
C PHE A 21 -10.24 12.40 2.71
N GLY A 22 -8.92 12.25 2.83
CA GLY A 22 -8.22 11.00 2.56
C GLY A 22 -6.84 10.96 3.23
N PRO A 23 -6.21 9.77 3.30
CA PRO A 23 -4.84 9.63 3.78
C PRO A 23 -3.83 10.16 2.76
N ASP A 24 -2.61 10.44 3.23
CA ASP A 24 -1.47 10.71 2.34
C ASP A 24 -1.18 9.49 1.46
N LYS A 25 -0.78 9.73 0.21
CA LYS A 25 -0.43 8.65 -0.73
C LYS A 25 0.99 8.16 -0.47
N ASN A 26 1.21 6.87 -0.71
CA ASN A 26 2.53 6.27 -0.79
C ASN A 26 3.13 6.52 -2.18
N ASP A 27 3.63 7.74 -2.40
CA ASP A 27 4.16 8.25 -3.67
C ASP A 27 5.66 8.53 -3.62
N GLY A 28 6.38 7.78 -2.79
CA GLY A 28 7.84 7.81 -2.70
C GLY A 28 8.53 7.29 -3.98
N ASP A 29 9.85 7.38 -3.96
CA ASP A 29 10.69 7.03 -5.11
C ASP A 29 10.75 5.52 -5.32
N ILE A 30 10.35 5.07 -6.51
CA ILE A 30 10.41 3.66 -6.90
C ILE A 30 11.85 3.13 -6.97
N THR A 31 12.85 3.99 -7.16
CA THR A 31 14.27 3.57 -7.20
C THR A 31 14.78 3.06 -5.85
N SER A 32 14.05 3.32 -4.76
CA SER A 32 14.35 2.79 -3.42
C SER A 32 14.46 1.26 -3.38
N VAL A 33 13.82 0.54 -4.31
CA VAL A 33 13.85 -0.93 -4.39
C VAL A 33 15.02 -1.49 -5.21
N ASP A 34 15.85 -0.64 -5.82
CA ASP A 34 16.93 -1.09 -6.70
C ASP A 34 18.00 -1.89 -5.93
N THR A 35 18.24 -1.53 -4.67
CA THR A 35 19.16 -2.26 -3.79
C THR A 35 18.68 -3.70 -3.56
N PHE A 36 17.37 -3.91 -3.38
CA PHE A 36 16.77 -5.23 -3.25
C PHE A 36 17.01 -6.09 -4.50
N PHE A 37 16.72 -5.56 -5.69
CA PHE A 37 16.90 -6.32 -6.93
C PHE A 37 18.36 -6.57 -7.29
N THR A 38 19.26 -5.65 -6.95
CA THR A 38 20.70 -5.81 -7.19
C THR A 38 21.29 -6.89 -6.29
N ASP A 39 20.91 -6.92 -5.01
CA ASP A 39 21.45 -7.87 -4.02
C ASP A 39 20.86 -9.28 -4.22
N THR A 40 19.56 -9.39 -4.51
CA THR A 40 18.88 -10.68 -4.69
C THR A 40 19.04 -11.26 -6.09
N ASN A 41 19.32 -10.42 -7.09
CA ASN A 41 19.49 -10.77 -8.51
C ASN A 41 18.52 -11.87 -9.01
N PRO A 42 17.19 -11.67 -8.87
CA PRO A 42 16.23 -12.70 -9.22
C PRO A 42 16.16 -12.89 -10.75
N PRO A 43 15.80 -14.08 -11.23
CA PRO A 43 15.44 -14.30 -12.63
C PRO A 43 14.40 -13.29 -13.14
N GLU A 44 14.43 -12.94 -14.43
CA GLU A 44 13.62 -11.84 -14.97
C GLU A 44 12.10 -12.09 -14.86
N ASP A 45 11.66 -13.35 -14.97
CA ASP A 45 10.28 -13.77 -14.73
C ASP A 45 9.84 -13.51 -13.28
N VAL A 46 10.70 -13.84 -12.32
CA VAL A 46 10.46 -13.56 -10.89
C VAL A 46 10.45 -12.06 -10.62
N LYS A 47 11.38 -11.31 -11.22
CA LYS A 47 11.43 -9.84 -11.11
C LYS A 47 10.12 -9.19 -11.58
N MET A 48 9.58 -9.67 -12.70
CA MET A 48 8.29 -9.21 -13.22
C MET A 48 7.13 -9.53 -12.28
N ILE A 49 7.12 -10.72 -11.67
CA ILE A 49 6.11 -11.08 -10.66
C ILE A 49 6.20 -10.14 -9.46
N LEU A 50 7.39 -9.90 -8.90
CA LEU A 50 7.58 -9.02 -7.75
C LEU A 50 7.12 -7.59 -8.04
N LYS A 51 7.43 -7.07 -9.23
CA LYS A 51 7.01 -5.74 -9.69
C LYS A 51 5.49 -5.57 -9.76
N ASN A 52 4.78 -6.62 -10.17
CA ASN A 52 3.35 -6.56 -10.42
C ASN A 52 2.50 -7.00 -9.22
N ALA A 53 3.01 -7.92 -8.39
CA ALA A 53 2.26 -8.53 -7.31
C ALA A 53 2.63 -7.98 -5.92
N CYS A 54 3.84 -7.46 -5.74
CA CYS A 54 4.37 -7.16 -4.41
C CYS A 54 4.70 -5.68 -4.20
N LEU A 55 5.33 -5.01 -5.17
CA LEU A 55 5.88 -3.67 -4.98
C LEU A 55 4.85 -2.63 -4.55
N ASP A 56 3.62 -2.70 -5.07
CA ASP A 56 2.59 -1.70 -4.75
C ASP A 56 2.24 -1.70 -3.26
N CYS A 57 2.46 -2.80 -2.53
CA CYS A 57 2.19 -2.90 -1.09
C CYS A 57 3.44 -2.95 -0.21
N HIS A 58 4.58 -3.43 -0.74
CA HIS A 58 5.81 -3.68 0.01
C HIS A 58 6.96 -2.73 -0.39
N SER A 59 6.64 -1.52 -0.87
CA SER A 59 7.63 -0.48 -1.19
C SER A 59 7.12 0.91 -0.82
N ASP A 60 7.96 1.93 -0.97
CA ASP A 60 7.63 3.34 -0.81
C ASP A 60 6.80 3.92 -1.97
N SER A 61 6.47 3.12 -2.99
CA SER A 61 5.70 3.59 -4.15
C SER A 61 4.55 2.65 -4.50
N THR A 62 3.32 3.16 -4.47
CA THR A 62 2.10 2.40 -4.78
C THR A 62 1.42 2.93 -6.04
N ARG A 63 1.23 2.07 -7.04
CA ARG A 63 0.31 2.36 -8.16
C ARG A 63 -1.12 2.10 -7.72
N TYR A 64 -1.74 3.13 -7.16
CA TYR A 64 -3.08 3.01 -6.61
C TYR A 64 -4.14 2.66 -7.67
N PRO A 65 -5.03 1.70 -7.39
CA PRO A 65 -6.19 1.42 -8.22
C PRO A 65 -7.23 2.55 -8.12
N TRP A 66 -8.14 2.64 -9.09
CA TRP A 66 -9.14 3.71 -9.20
C TRP A 66 -10.01 3.88 -7.94
N TYR A 67 -10.30 2.78 -7.23
CA TYR A 67 -11.13 2.78 -6.03
C TYR A 67 -10.44 3.39 -4.80
N ASN A 68 -9.13 3.68 -4.87
CA ASN A 68 -8.43 4.47 -3.83
C ASN A 68 -8.91 5.93 -3.77
N ASN A 69 -9.76 6.38 -4.70
CA ASN A 69 -10.39 7.70 -4.60
C ASN A 69 -11.75 7.66 -3.87
N ILE A 70 -12.13 6.51 -3.30
CA ILE A 70 -13.41 6.33 -2.61
C ILE A 70 -13.15 6.18 -1.11
N THR A 71 -13.68 7.10 -0.29
CA THR A 71 -13.69 6.98 1.16
C THR A 71 -14.82 6.04 1.60
N PRO A 72 -14.59 5.06 2.51
CA PRO A 72 -13.39 4.84 3.34
C PRO A 72 -12.39 3.81 2.78
N VAL A 73 -12.57 3.34 1.53
CA VAL A 73 -11.70 2.32 0.92
C VAL A 73 -10.25 2.78 0.82
N ASN A 74 -10.03 4.08 0.56
CA ASN A 74 -8.71 4.71 0.56
C ASN A 74 -7.96 4.59 1.90
N TYR A 75 -8.63 4.81 3.03
CA TYR A 75 -8.07 4.63 4.37
C TYR A 75 -7.73 3.17 4.63
N TRP A 76 -8.64 2.25 4.27
CA TRP A 76 -8.39 0.82 4.41
C TRP A 76 -7.16 0.39 3.60
N LEU A 77 -7.05 0.83 2.34
CA LEU A 77 -5.89 0.50 1.50
C LEU A 77 -4.59 1.10 2.06
N ALA A 78 -4.61 2.34 2.52
CA ALA A 78 -3.44 2.99 3.13
C ALA A 78 -2.96 2.23 4.39
N ASP A 79 -3.88 1.80 5.24
CA ASP A 79 -3.56 0.99 6.42
C ASP A 79 -2.97 -0.37 6.04
N HIS A 80 -3.48 -1.02 4.99
CA HIS A 80 -2.94 -2.29 4.49
C HIS A 80 -1.54 -2.15 3.90
N VAL A 81 -1.27 -1.11 3.11
CA VAL A 81 0.10 -0.83 2.61
C VAL A 81 1.04 -0.57 3.78
N LYS A 82 0.62 0.25 4.75
CA LYS A 82 1.41 0.53 5.96
C LYS A 82 1.71 -0.75 6.74
N ASP A 83 0.74 -1.65 6.89
CA ASP A 83 0.92 -2.90 7.61
C ASP A 83 1.81 -3.90 6.86
N GLY A 84 1.61 -4.03 5.54
CA GLY A 84 2.47 -4.84 4.67
C GLY A 84 3.95 -4.47 4.79
N LYS A 85 4.25 -3.16 4.78
CA LYS A 85 5.62 -2.63 4.96
C LYS A 85 6.22 -2.90 6.34
N LYS A 86 5.41 -3.07 7.40
CA LYS A 86 5.96 -3.44 8.73
C LYS A 86 6.60 -4.81 8.71
N HIS A 87 5.98 -5.75 8.00
CA HIS A 87 6.47 -7.12 7.89
C HIS A 87 7.60 -7.23 6.88
N PHE A 88 7.46 -6.56 5.73
CA PHE A 88 8.47 -6.58 4.69
C PHE A 88 8.39 -5.32 3.82
N ASP A 89 9.53 -4.66 3.61
CA ASP A 89 9.64 -3.41 2.88
C ASP A 89 10.90 -3.45 2.02
N MET A 90 10.71 -3.64 0.71
CA MET A 90 11.77 -3.73 -0.27
C MET A 90 12.54 -2.41 -0.42
N SER A 91 11.88 -1.27 -0.14
CA SER A 91 12.52 0.06 -0.20
C SER A 91 13.53 0.28 0.91
N LYS A 92 13.48 -0.52 1.98
CA LYS A 92 14.39 -0.45 3.13
C LYS A 92 15.44 -1.56 3.13
N TRP A 93 15.66 -2.21 2.00
CA TRP A 93 16.53 -3.38 1.93
C TRP A 93 17.98 -3.09 2.35
N SER A 94 18.50 -1.88 2.05
CA SER A 94 19.81 -1.42 2.51
C SER A 94 19.95 -1.39 4.04
N ASP A 95 18.83 -1.17 4.74
CA ASP A 95 18.80 -0.97 6.19
C ASP A 95 18.60 -2.29 6.94
N TYR A 96 18.36 -3.38 6.22
CA TYR A 96 18.14 -4.69 6.82
C TYR A 96 19.47 -5.30 7.28
N SER A 97 19.49 -5.82 8.51
CA SER A 97 20.60 -6.64 8.97
C SER A 97 20.71 -7.92 8.17
N ASP A 98 21.90 -8.51 8.09
CA ASP A 98 22.12 -9.77 7.36
C ASP A 98 21.18 -10.88 7.85
N LYS A 99 20.93 -10.95 9.16
CA LYS A 99 19.95 -11.88 9.74
C LYS A 99 18.56 -11.66 9.16
N LYS A 100 18.11 -10.41 9.00
CA LYS A 100 16.79 -10.07 8.45
C LYS A 100 16.68 -10.36 6.94
N LYS A 101 17.79 -10.30 6.22
CA LYS A 101 17.86 -10.67 4.80
C LYS A 101 17.78 -12.18 4.59
N THR A 102 18.14 -12.99 5.60
CA THR A 102 17.97 -14.44 5.57
C THR A 102 16.56 -14.86 5.98
N ILE A 103 15.99 -15.87 5.30
CA ILE A 103 14.62 -16.39 5.44
C ILE A 103 14.22 -16.74 6.90
N ASN A 104 15.19 -16.93 7.81
CA ASN A 104 14.96 -17.27 9.21
C ASN A 104 14.51 -16.10 10.11
N SER A 105 14.26 -14.91 9.58
CA SER A 105 13.83 -13.74 10.38
C SER A 105 12.32 -13.47 10.37
N MET A 106 11.52 -14.28 9.69
CA MET A 106 10.07 -14.08 9.52
C MET A 106 9.22 -15.03 10.39
N ASN A 107 9.80 -15.57 11.46
CA ASN A 107 9.09 -16.30 12.53
C ASN A 107 9.01 -15.43 13.80
#